data_AF-A0A6V8D9Z9-F1
#
_entry.id   AF-A0A6V8D9Z9-F1
#
_cell.length_a   1.000
_cell.length_b   1.000
_cell.length_c   1.000
_cell.angle_alpha   90.00
_cell.angle_beta   90.00
_cell.angle_gamma   90.00
#
_symmetry.space_group_name_H-M   'P 1'
#
loop_
_entity.id
_entity.type
_entity.pdbx_description
1 polymer ?
#
loop_
_entity_poly.entity_id
_entity_poly.type
_entity_poly.pdbx_seq_one_letter_code
_entity_poly.pdbx_strand_id
1 'polypeptide(L)'
;MEAWMDFEAAIEAEREHRARRTGQVATLTTVVVLAGAIWLAWPGLEAVMEGQGAPFAMLGLPALVLLCGTLVHDHASGQAQATGRAAAAAAIAWPSVLFMGLRSTEVDFEARLAAGLTLVLIGAVLYRTAASSFSGGFRQARYHALLTGAGAVTVASVWFGVRTDAGTVNDPVGAGLTLLAVAVALRSWFIEDEQRALRKRFKARLDALESRLLELKAQGRRVDQATSLVRTAAMEGFSDPEHGMRLLDDAEEDVDRTISLEKDVVAIESDALASVEKAEAVAPTVRRPRSALDAARREVELGSLREGEALFRQAKRRAETVIAWWSKAQKQIEEASLSLADRHEPQLAHLHEALAAARERMAKEDPMKAFELVMAIPEQVAQEQEANEDAEGILAEARRSIEAADGLDLEPHQARLEEAETALAAGDGRQAAGIAESIRRSLLVEREAMDVVRRALRQRSTIEKRFEGFDDAPTWAKRLAEIDADADARRWTQARRALDAISSDLDAQERDRGEAEQLLEFLGGEWRDLRAQVEAANIGVGDEDRLEVERLLGAAASSIKRGMTNEALESLTASDAAMERLRRRC
;
A
#
# COMPACT_ATOMS: atom_id res chain seq x y z
N MET A 1 20.29 -4.95 12.24
CA MET A 1 19.95 -4.07 13.38
C MET A 1 20.35 -4.73 14.69
N GLU A 2 19.99 -6.01 14.93
CA GLU A 2 20.38 -6.76 16.14
C GLU A 2 21.92 -6.87 16.34
N ALA A 3 22.69 -7.18 15.30
CA ALA A 3 24.16 -7.23 15.41
C ALA A 3 24.84 -5.87 15.72
N TRP A 4 24.17 -4.75 15.41
CA TRP A 4 24.65 -3.40 15.75
C TRP A 4 24.29 -3.03 17.20
N MET A 5 23.09 -3.42 17.64
CA MET A 5 22.67 -3.32 19.05
C MET A 5 23.57 -4.15 19.97
N ASP A 6 23.98 -5.36 19.57
CA ASP A 6 24.91 -6.19 20.34
C ASP A 6 26.32 -5.59 20.42
N PHE A 7 26.78 -4.90 19.37
CA PHE A 7 28.10 -4.24 19.37
C PHE A 7 28.11 -2.98 20.25
N GLU A 8 27.05 -2.18 20.17
CA GLU A 8 26.88 -0.99 21.00
C GLU A 8 26.69 -1.37 22.48
N ALA A 9 25.91 -2.41 22.77
CA ALA A 9 25.74 -2.98 24.10
C ALA A 9 27.04 -3.62 24.65
N ALA A 10 27.83 -4.30 23.82
CA ALA A 10 29.13 -4.83 24.21
C ALA A 10 30.14 -3.72 24.53
N ILE A 11 30.14 -2.62 23.76
CA ILE A 11 30.94 -1.43 24.05
C ILE A 11 30.50 -0.79 25.37
N GLU A 12 29.19 -0.69 25.60
CA GLU A 12 28.62 -0.12 26.83
C GLU A 12 28.98 -0.99 28.06
N ALA A 13 28.87 -2.31 27.94
CA ALA A 13 29.23 -3.26 28.98
C ALA A 13 30.74 -3.25 29.30
N GLU A 14 31.59 -3.14 28.28
CA GLU A 14 33.04 -3.02 28.44
C GLU A 14 33.43 -1.68 29.12
N ARG A 15 32.73 -0.58 28.77
CA ARG A 15 32.89 0.73 29.41
C ARG A 15 32.49 0.70 30.88
N GLU A 16 31.33 0.10 31.20
CA GLU A 16 30.90 -0.09 32.58
C GLU A 16 31.88 -0.96 33.37
N HIS A 17 32.36 -2.06 32.78
CA HIS A 17 33.31 -2.94 33.42
C HIS A 17 34.63 -2.21 33.72
N ARG A 18 35.12 -1.37 32.81
CA ARG A 18 36.31 -0.53 33.05
C ARG A 18 36.05 0.50 34.14
N ALA A 19 34.91 1.19 34.12
CA ALA A 19 34.53 2.17 35.12
C ALA A 19 34.40 1.56 36.53
N ARG A 20 33.89 0.33 36.65
CA ARG A 20 33.82 -0.40 37.93
C ARG A 20 35.21 -0.78 38.43
N ARG A 21 36.11 -1.27 37.55
CA ARG A 21 37.50 -1.58 37.96
C ARG A 21 38.26 -0.33 38.38
N THR A 22 38.16 0.77 37.63
CA THR A 22 38.81 2.04 37.99
C THR A 22 38.24 2.59 39.29
N GLY A 23 36.92 2.48 39.50
CA GLY A 23 36.27 2.84 40.75
C GLY A 23 36.76 2.03 41.96
N GLN A 24 36.91 0.71 41.81
CA GLN A 24 37.45 -0.17 42.86
C GLN A 24 38.91 0.11 43.18
N VAL A 25 39.74 0.36 42.15
CA VAL A 25 41.14 0.75 42.35
C VAL A 25 41.21 2.12 43.03
N ALA A 26 40.39 3.08 42.61
CA ALA A 26 40.34 4.42 43.19
C ALA A 26 39.94 4.39 44.67
N THR A 27 38.90 3.63 45.04
CA THR A 27 38.49 3.49 46.44
C THR A 27 39.56 2.80 47.28
N LEU A 28 40.20 1.75 46.77
CA LEU A 28 41.29 1.07 47.45
C LEU A 28 42.49 2.01 47.66
N THR A 29 42.85 2.81 46.65
CA THR A 29 43.89 3.83 46.79
C THR A 29 43.53 4.91 47.81
N THR A 30 42.27 5.37 47.85
CA THR A 30 41.81 6.35 48.84
C THR A 30 41.91 5.80 50.27
N VAL A 31 41.55 4.53 50.48
CA VAL A 31 41.68 3.87 51.79
C VAL A 31 43.15 3.75 52.21
N VAL A 32 44.04 3.36 51.29
CA VAL A 32 45.48 3.27 51.56
C VAL A 32 46.07 4.65 51.88
N VAL A 33 45.70 5.68 51.13
CA VAL A 33 46.15 7.06 51.36
C VAL A 33 45.65 7.60 52.70
N LEU A 34 44.39 7.37 53.06
CA LEU A 34 43.82 7.75 54.36
C LEU A 34 44.52 7.03 55.51
N ALA A 35 44.73 5.72 55.39
CA ALA A 35 45.45 4.94 56.40
C ALA A 35 46.89 5.45 56.57
N GLY A 36 47.58 5.75 55.46
CA GLY A 36 48.93 6.33 55.49
C GLY A 36 48.96 7.73 56.10
N ALA A 37 47.99 8.60 55.78
CA ALA A 37 47.88 9.93 56.35
C ALA A 37 47.60 9.89 57.86
N ILE A 38 46.73 8.98 58.31
CA ILE A 38 46.45 8.76 59.74
C ILE A 38 47.69 8.23 60.44
N TRP A 39 48.43 7.30 59.83
CA TRP A 39 49.66 6.78 60.41
C TRP A 39 50.73 7.85 60.56
N LEU A 40 50.91 8.71 59.54
CA LEU A 40 51.84 9.85 59.61
C LEU A 40 51.38 10.92 60.59
N ALA A 41 50.07 11.11 60.79
CA ALA A 41 49.52 12.03 61.76
C ALA A 41 49.53 11.48 63.20
N TRP A 42 49.73 10.17 63.36
CA TRP A 42 49.62 9.46 64.64
C TRP A 42 50.50 10.04 65.75
N PRO A 43 51.80 10.34 65.53
CA PRO A 43 52.64 10.92 66.58
C PRO A 43 52.16 12.31 67.03
N GLY A 44 51.60 13.09 66.10
CA GLY A 44 51.01 14.40 66.41
C GLY A 44 49.67 14.29 67.13
N LEU A 45 48.88 13.27 66.81
CA LEU A 45 47.62 12.93 67.48
C LEU A 45 47.87 12.45 68.91
N GLU A 46 48.86 11.59 69.13
CA GLU A 46 49.29 11.15 70.47
C GLU A 46 49.73 12.34 71.33
N ALA A 47 50.58 13.23 70.78
CA ALA A 47 51.02 14.43 71.50
C ALA A 47 49.84 15.32 71.94
N VAL A 48 48.84 15.50 71.07
CA VAL A 48 47.62 16.27 71.37
C VAL A 48 46.73 15.56 72.40
N MET A 49 46.61 14.24 72.32
CA MET A 49 45.86 13.42 73.29
C MET A 49 46.49 13.43 74.69
N GLU A 50 47.81 13.58 74.76
CA GLU A 50 48.56 13.77 76.02
C GLU A 50 48.55 15.22 76.53
N GLY A 51 47.87 16.13 75.85
CA GLY A 51 47.70 17.54 76.26
C GLY A 51 48.86 18.47 75.87
N GLN A 52 49.80 18.00 75.06
CA GLN A 52 50.85 18.84 74.47
C GLN A 52 50.38 19.33 73.10
N GLY A 53 50.28 20.64 72.87
CA GLY A 53 49.84 21.15 71.57
C GLY A 53 50.72 20.63 70.43
N ALA A 54 50.13 20.01 69.40
CA ALA A 54 50.89 19.55 68.24
C ALA A 54 51.51 20.73 67.48
N PRO A 55 52.81 20.70 67.16
CA PRO A 55 53.40 21.68 66.25
C PRO A 55 52.80 21.49 64.86
N PHE A 56 52.26 22.58 64.29
CA PHE A 56 51.61 22.62 62.97
C PHE A 56 52.47 22.00 61.85
N ALA A 57 53.79 21.98 62.01
CA ALA A 57 54.75 21.35 61.10
C ALA A 57 54.53 19.82 60.93
N MET A 58 54.02 19.13 61.95
CA MET A 58 53.75 17.67 61.90
C MET A 58 52.55 17.31 61.02
N LEU A 59 51.63 18.26 60.76
CA LEU A 59 50.43 18.05 59.94
C LEU A 59 50.70 18.25 58.43
N GLY A 60 51.88 18.77 58.05
CA GLY A 60 52.21 19.04 56.66
C GLY A 60 52.30 17.80 55.77
N LEU A 61 52.96 16.74 56.26
CA LEU A 61 53.10 15.46 55.56
C LEU A 61 51.76 14.73 55.37
N PRO A 62 50.91 14.56 56.41
CA PRO A 62 49.56 14.03 56.24
C PRO A 62 48.70 14.82 55.26
N ALA A 63 48.73 16.16 55.33
CA ALA A 63 47.98 17.02 54.40
C ALA A 63 48.45 16.87 52.95
N LEU A 64 49.77 16.74 52.73
CA LEU A 64 50.35 16.52 51.41
C LEU A 64 50.00 15.13 50.86
N VAL A 65 50.00 14.10 51.70
CA VAL A 65 49.57 12.75 51.32
C VAL A 65 48.08 12.72 50.94
N LEU A 66 47.22 13.42 51.68
CA LEU A 66 45.81 13.57 51.32
C LEU A 66 45.62 14.34 50.00
N LEU A 67 46.40 15.39 49.76
CA LEU A 67 46.39 16.15 48.50
C LEU A 67 46.91 15.30 47.31
N CYS A 68 47.91 14.44 47.53
CA CYS A 68 48.31 13.45 46.53
C CYS A 68 47.21 12.42 46.29
N GLY A 69 46.46 12.02 47.32
CA GLY A 69 45.31 11.12 47.21
C GLY A 69 44.21 11.66 46.33
N THR A 70 43.86 12.95 46.47
CA THR A 70 42.84 13.57 45.61
C THR A 70 43.28 13.64 44.16
N LEU A 71 44.57 13.90 43.88
CA LEU A 71 45.12 13.91 42.52
C LEU A 71 45.15 12.50 41.88
N VAL A 72 45.43 11.46 42.64
CA VAL A 72 45.38 10.05 42.17
C VAL A 72 43.93 9.64 41.88
N HIS A 73 42.99 10.05 42.73
CA HIS A 73 41.56 9.81 42.52
C HIS A 73 41.05 10.52 41.25
N ASP A 74 41.47 11.78 41.04
CA ASP A 74 41.17 12.55 39.83
C ASP A 74 41.71 11.87 38.57
N HIS A 75 42.92 11.31 38.61
CA HIS A 75 43.48 10.55 37.49
C HIS A 75 42.73 9.24 37.20
N ALA A 76 42.31 8.52 38.24
CA ALA A 76 41.57 7.26 38.12
C ALA A 76 40.12 7.44 37.62
N SER A 77 39.54 8.63 37.82
CA SER A 77 38.15 8.94 37.40
C SER A 77 37.94 9.00 35.88
N GLY A 78 39.02 9.12 35.08
CA GLY A 78 38.96 9.10 33.62
C GLY A 78 38.28 10.31 32.96
N GLN A 79 37.85 11.31 33.74
CA GLN A 79 37.25 12.54 33.19
C GLN A 79 38.33 13.45 32.57
N ALA A 80 38.04 14.04 31.40
CA ALA A 80 38.97 14.93 30.69
C ALA A 80 39.42 16.15 31.53
N GLN A 81 38.55 16.63 32.41
CA GLN A 81 38.85 17.77 33.29
C GLN A 81 39.72 17.38 34.49
N ALA A 82 39.54 16.18 35.04
CA ALA A 82 40.30 15.66 36.18
C ALA A 82 41.71 15.20 35.76
N THR A 83 41.83 14.57 34.59
CA THR A 83 43.11 14.25 33.95
C THR A 83 43.94 15.50 33.64
N GLY A 84 43.29 16.60 33.21
CA GLY A 84 43.94 17.89 33.01
C GLY A 84 44.52 18.52 34.28
N ARG A 85 43.85 18.35 35.44
CA ARG A 85 44.34 18.82 36.75
C ARG A 85 45.53 18.01 37.25
N ALA A 86 45.44 16.68 37.17
CA ALA A 86 46.54 15.80 37.52
C ALA A 86 47.79 16.04 36.65
N ALA A 87 47.60 16.24 35.34
CA ALA A 87 48.67 16.60 34.42
C ALA A 87 49.28 17.98 34.75
N ALA A 88 48.45 18.94 35.16
CA ALA A 88 48.94 20.27 35.59
C ALA A 88 49.75 20.20 36.88
N ALA A 89 49.30 19.43 37.87
CA ALA A 89 50.05 19.19 39.10
C ALA A 89 51.38 18.47 38.81
N ALA A 90 51.37 17.46 37.92
CA ALA A 90 52.57 16.76 37.48
C ALA A 90 53.55 17.71 36.78
N ALA A 91 53.07 18.60 35.90
CA ALA A 91 53.88 19.60 35.19
C ALA A 91 54.57 20.60 36.14
N ILE A 92 53.93 20.95 37.26
CA ILE A 92 54.51 21.84 38.29
C ILE A 92 55.45 21.08 39.23
N ALA A 93 55.12 19.84 39.60
CA ALA A 93 55.82 19.10 40.66
C ALA A 93 57.09 18.37 40.20
N TRP A 94 57.14 17.90 38.94
CA TRP A 94 58.26 17.07 38.46
C TRP A 94 59.65 17.72 38.64
N PRO A 95 59.86 19.05 38.45
CA PRO A 95 61.18 19.64 38.65
C PRO A 95 61.59 19.57 40.12
N SER A 96 60.68 19.94 41.04
CA SER A 96 60.96 19.93 42.47
C SER A 96 61.21 18.53 43.04
N VAL A 97 60.44 17.54 42.62
CA VAL A 97 60.62 16.14 43.05
C VAL A 97 61.96 15.58 42.55
N LEU A 98 62.34 15.89 41.31
CA LEU A 98 63.59 15.42 40.73
C LEU A 98 64.81 16.10 41.37
N PHE A 99 64.69 17.37 41.79
CA PHE A 99 65.72 18.05 42.60
C PHE A 99 65.92 17.36 43.95
N MET A 100 64.82 17.08 44.67
CA MET A 100 64.88 16.42 45.97
C MET A 100 65.47 15.00 45.87
N GLY A 101 65.13 14.25 44.82
CA GLY A 101 65.70 12.92 44.59
C GLY A 101 67.21 12.94 44.34
N LEU A 102 67.72 13.92 43.59
CA LEU A 102 69.15 14.10 43.36
C LEU A 102 69.90 14.63 44.60
N ARG A 103 69.18 15.14 45.60
CA ARG A 103 69.72 15.76 46.81
C ARG A 103 69.40 15.02 48.10
N SER A 104 68.94 13.76 48.07
CA SER A 104 68.53 13.00 49.25
C SER A 104 69.53 13.13 50.42
N THR A 105 69.04 13.45 51.62
CA THR A 105 69.82 13.85 52.81
C THR A 105 69.89 12.78 53.90
N GLU A 106 69.53 11.53 53.57
CA GLU A 106 69.61 10.38 54.48
C GLU A 106 71.05 10.12 54.92
N VAL A 107 71.23 9.79 56.21
CA VAL A 107 72.54 9.60 56.85
C VAL A 107 73.18 8.27 56.41
N ASP A 108 72.35 7.24 56.16
CA ASP A 108 72.80 5.91 55.70
C ASP A 108 72.89 5.84 54.18
N PHE A 109 74.00 5.30 53.66
CA PHE A 109 74.27 5.27 52.21
C PHE A 109 73.24 4.46 51.41
N GLU A 110 72.84 3.29 51.89
CA GLU A 110 71.85 2.43 51.21
C GLU A 110 70.46 3.07 51.20
N ALA A 111 70.04 3.64 52.34
CA ALA A 111 68.76 4.35 52.45
C ALA A 111 68.74 5.60 51.56
N ARG A 112 69.85 6.35 51.52
CA ARG A 112 70.01 7.54 50.67
C ARG A 112 69.89 7.23 49.19
N LEU A 113 70.50 6.13 48.75
CA LEU A 113 70.50 5.74 47.35
C LEU A 113 69.13 5.19 46.93
N ALA A 114 68.46 4.41 47.79
CA ALA A 114 67.10 3.94 47.56
C ALA A 114 66.07 5.09 47.53
N ALA A 115 66.14 6.02 48.48
CA ALA A 115 65.25 7.19 48.54
C ALA A 115 65.49 8.15 47.36
N GLY A 116 66.76 8.36 46.98
CA GLY A 116 67.11 9.21 45.84
C GLY A 116 66.60 8.63 44.52
N LEU A 117 66.85 7.34 44.25
CA LEU A 117 66.40 6.68 43.02
C LEU A 117 64.88 6.63 42.90
N THR A 118 64.15 6.38 43.99
CA THR A 118 62.68 6.35 43.97
C THR A 118 62.09 7.71 43.63
N LEU A 119 62.61 8.80 44.22
CA LEU A 119 62.18 10.16 43.91
C LEU A 119 62.52 10.58 42.47
N VAL A 120 63.70 10.20 41.95
CA VAL A 120 64.06 10.45 40.54
C VAL A 120 63.11 9.72 39.60
N LEU A 121 62.76 8.46 39.90
CA LEU A 121 61.81 7.68 39.11
C LEU A 121 60.42 8.33 39.13
N ILE A 122 59.94 8.77 40.30
CA ILE A 122 58.68 9.49 40.42
C ILE A 122 58.72 10.79 39.60
N GLY A 123 59.79 11.58 39.71
CA GLY A 123 59.97 12.80 38.92
C GLY A 123 59.95 12.55 37.40
N ALA A 124 60.60 11.47 36.94
CA ALA A 124 60.60 11.09 35.53
C ALA A 124 59.21 10.65 35.04
N VAL A 125 58.44 9.93 35.87
CA VAL A 125 57.05 9.55 35.57
C VAL A 125 56.16 10.79 35.49
N LEU A 126 56.28 11.73 36.42
CA LEU A 126 55.52 12.99 36.40
C LEU A 126 55.83 13.86 35.17
N TYR A 127 57.10 13.91 34.75
CA TYR A 127 57.48 14.58 33.51
C TYR A 127 56.81 13.91 32.30
N ARG A 128 56.83 12.57 32.22
CA ARG A 128 56.25 11.82 31.10
C ARG A 128 54.73 11.97 31.04
N THR A 129 54.05 11.93 32.19
CA THR A 129 52.59 12.13 32.23
C THR A 129 52.23 13.53 31.75
N ALA A 130 52.89 14.58 32.27
CA ALA A 130 52.69 15.95 31.79
C ALA A 130 52.94 16.09 30.28
N ALA A 131 54.07 15.57 29.77
CA ALA A 131 54.42 15.66 28.36
C ALA A 131 53.41 14.94 27.44
N SER A 132 52.88 13.80 27.88
CA SER A 132 51.89 13.04 27.11
C SER A 132 50.49 13.67 27.14
N SER A 133 50.05 14.19 28.29
CA SER A 133 48.71 14.74 28.47
C SER A 133 48.49 16.08 27.76
N PHE A 134 49.56 16.83 27.49
CA PHE A 134 49.49 18.09 26.73
C PHE A 134 49.93 17.96 25.26
N SER A 135 50.04 16.73 24.75
CA SER A 135 50.29 16.49 23.32
C SER A 135 48.99 16.66 22.51
N GLY A 136 49.01 17.44 21.43
CA GLY A 136 47.88 17.53 20.49
C GLY A 136 47.41 18.91 20.06
N GLY A 137 47.90 20.02 20.62
CA GLY A 137 47.48 21.35 20.15
C GLY A 137 48.27 22.54 20.70
N PHE A 138 48.31 23.61 19.91
CA PHE A 138 49.05 24.84 20.25
C PHE A 138 48.60 25.49 21.58
N ARG A 139 47.29 25.49 21.86
CA ARG A 139 46.75 25.99 23.15
C ARG A 139 47.21 25.13 24.34
N GLN A 140 47.23 23.80 24.15
CA GLN A 140 47.66 22.85 25.19
C GLN A 140 49.17 22.93 25.43
N ALA A 141 49.96 23.11 24.37
CA ALA A 141 51.41 23.32 24.45
C ALA A 141 51.79 24.61 25.22
N ARG A 142 51.07 25.71 24.98
CA ARG A 142 51.27 26.97 25.74
C ARG A 142 50.86 26.85 27.21
N TYR A 143 49.77 26.14 27.49
CA TYR A 143 49.36 25.87 28.86
C TYR A 143 50.38 24.99 29.60
N HIS A 144 50.91 23.96 28.94
CA HIS A 144 52.02 23.13 29.46
C HIS A 144 53.28 23.95 29.74
N ALA A 145 53.62 24.89 28.85
CA ALA A 145 54.75 25.80 29.03
C ALA A 145 54.59 26.68 30.28
N LEU A 146 53.40 27.25 30.52
CA LEU A 146 53.12 28.07 31.70
C LEU A 146 53.26 27.26 33.00
N LEU A 147 52.69 26.05 33.02
CA LEU A 147 52.72 25.17 34.20
C LEU A 147 54.12 24.66 34.51
N THR A 148 54.88 24.26 33.48
CA THR A 148 56.28 23.87 33.65
C THR A 148 57.14 25.06 34.07
N GLY A 149 56.84 26.27 33.58
CA GLY A 149 57.45 27.50 34.04
C GLY A 149 57.20 27.77 35.53
N ALA A 150 55.98 27.54 36.02
CA ALA A 150 55.68 27.60 37.44
C ALA A 150 56.47 26.53 38.24
N GLY A 151 56.63 25.33 37.70
CA GLY A 151 57.51 24.29 38.26
C GLY A 151 58.98 24.67 38.30
N ALA A 152 59.47 25.44 37.32
CA ALA A 152 60.83 25.99 37.35
C ALA A 152 61.02 26.99 38.51
N VAL A 153 59.99 27.80 38.80
CA VAL A 153 60.00 28.74 39.94
C VAL A 153 59.97 27.99 41.28
N THR A 154 59.18 26.92 41.40
CA THR A 154 59.13 26.13 42.64
C THR A 154 60.49 25.49 42.94
N VAL A 155 61.14 24.89 41.94
CA VAL A 155 62.44 24.24 42.17
C VAL A 155 63.56 25.27 42.40
N ALA A 156 63.49 26.44 41.77
CA ALA A 156 64.38 27.55 42.09
C ALA A 156 64.20 28.00 43.55
N SER A 157 62.95 28.15 44.01
CA SER A 157 62.63 28.55 45.39
C SER A 157 63.17 27.54 46.42
N VAL A 158 62.98 26.24 46.17
CA VAL A 158 63.51 25.17 47.04
C VAL A 158 65.04 25.18 47.04
N TRP A 159 65.67 25.32 45.87
CA TRP A 159 67.12 25.42 45.73
C TRP A 159 67.71 26.61 46.50
N PHE A 160 67.09 27.79 46.41
CA PHE A 160 67.51 28.97 47.18
C PHE A 160 67.29 28.80 48.68
N GLY A 161 66.18 28.17 49.10
CA GLY A 161 65.86 27.95 50.50
C GLY A 161 66.80 26.99 51.23
N VAL A 162 67.28 25.94 50.56
CA VAL A 162 68.22 24.95 51.13
C VAL A 162 69.65 25.50 51.24
N ARG A 163 69.95 26.63 50.59
CA ARG A 163 71.29 27.23 50.53
C ARG A 163 71.75 27.90 51.83
N THR A 164 70.85 28.04 52.83
CA THR A 164 71.12 28.79 54.07
C THR A 164 71.80 27.99 55.18
N ASP A 165 71.89 26.65 55.07
CA ASP A 165 72.66 25.84 56.01
C ASP A 165 74.10 25.63 55.53
N ALA A 166 75.03 25.86 56.45
CA ALA A 166 76.48 25.98 56.29
C ALA A 166 77.16 25.16 55.15
N GLY A 167 77.88 25.86 54.27
CA GLY A 167 79.17 25.37 53.76
C GLY A 167 79.25 24.68 52.39
N THR A 168 78.32 24.88 51.45
CA THR A 168 78.50 24.36 50.07
C THR A 168 78.61 25.47 49.02
N VAL A 169 79.83 25.62 48.51
CA VAL A 169 80.16 26.36 47.28
C VAL A 169 79.46 25.67 46.11
N ASN A 170 78.65 26.43 45.36
CA ASN A 170 78.02 26.09 44.07
C ASN A 170 77.40 24.69 43.97
N ASP A 171 76.09 24.57 44.21
CA ASP A 171 75.33 23.38 43.82
C ASP A 171 75.00 23.40 42.30
N PRO A 172 75.70 22.62 41.45
CA PRO A 172 75.39 22.57 40.03
C PRO A 172 74.06 21.85 39.74
N VAL A 173 73.54 21.05 40.69
CA VAL A 173 72.34 20.24 40.49
C VAL A 173 71.09 21.11 40.46
N GLY A 174 70.92 22.03 41.43
CA GLY A 174 69.79 22.96 41.45
C GLY A 174 69.80 23.96 40.29
N ALA A 175 70.97 24.50 39.94
CA ALA A 175 71.12 25.35 38.77
C ALA A 175 70.84 24.59 37.45
N GLY A 176 71.32 23.34 37.33
CA GLY A 176 71.07 22.51 36.16
C GLY A 176 69.59 22.18 35.97
N LEU A 177 68.87 21.89 37.05
CA LEU A 177 67.48 21.48 36.96
C LEU A 177 66.51 22.65 36.74
N THR A 178 66.79 23.81 37.34
CA THR A 178 66.05 25.05 37.04
C THR A 178 66.19 25.41 35.56
N LEU A 179 67.40 25.38 35.01
CA LEU A 179 67.65 25.60 33.58
C LEU A 179 66.95 24.55 32.69
N LEU A 180 66.95 23.28 33.09
CA LEU A 180 66.25 22.22 32.37
C LEU A 180 64.74 22.48 32.30
N ALA A 181 64.11 22.85 33.43
CA ALA A 181 62.68 23.16 33.48
C ALA A 181 62.33 24.38 32.60
N VAL A 182 63.17 25.43 32.63
CA VAL A 182 63.02 26.61 31.75
C VAL A 182 63.16 26.23 30.27
N ALA A 183 64.13 25.39 29.91
CA ALA A 183 64.31 24.94 28.53
C ALA A 183 63.09 24.14 28.02
N VAL A 184 62.52 23.26 28.85
CA VAL A 184 61.30 22.50 28.52
C VAL A 184 60.09 23.43 28.34
N ALA A 185 59.96 24.45 29.20
CA ALA A 185 58.88 25.44 29.10
C ALA A 185 59.00 26.26 27.80
N LEU A 186 60.20 26.75 27.47
CA LEU A 186 60.45 27.51 26.24
C LEU A 186 60.19 26.66 24.98
N ARG A 187 60.65 25.41 24.94
CA ARG A 187 60.39 24.51 23.81
C ARG A 187 58.90 24.33 23.56
N SER A 188 58.10 24.23 24.62
CA SER A 188 56.65 24.07 24.53
C SER A 188 55.93 25.37 24.12
N TRP A 189 56.54 26.54 24.38
CA TRP A 189 55.99 27.85 24.04
C TRP A 189 56.14 28.22 22.56
N PHE A 190 57.22 27.77 21.91
CA PHE A 190 57.58 28.12 20.53
C PHE A 190 57.05 27.16 19.45
N ILE A 191 56.12 26.27 19.77
CA ILE A 191 55.45 25.44 18.75
C ILE A 191 54.61 26.36 17.84
N GLU A 192 54.78 26.31 16.52
CA GLU A 192 54.10 27.20 15.56
C GLU A 192 52.68 26.68 15.22
N ASP A 193 51.70 27.58 15.03
CA ASP A 193 50.33 27.23 14.62
C ASP A 193 50.26 27.13 13.09
N GLU A 194 50.33 25.90 12.57
CA GLU A 194 50.29 25.59 11.14
C GLU A 194 49.01 26.10 10.44
N GLN A 195 47.90 26.32 11.17
CA GLN A 195 46.60 26.71 10.61
C GLN A 195 46.28 28.21 10.69
N ARG A 196 47.24 29.05 11.11
CA ARG A 196 47.01 30.49 11.31
C ARG A 196 46.47 31.22 10.07
N ALA A 197 46.96 30.86 8.89
CA ALA A 197 46.52 31.44 7.61
C ALA A 197 45.06 31.09 7.28
N LEU A 198 44.64 29.85 7.55
CA LEU A 198 43.28 29.37 7.34
C LEU A 198 42.29 30.06 8.27
N ARG A 199 42.62 30.21 9.56
CA ARG A 199 41.77 30.94 10.53
C ARG A 199 41.54 32.40 10.11
N LYS A 200 42.55 33.06 9.54
CA LYS A 200 42.42 34.43 9.04
C LYS A 200 41.47 34.53 7.83
N ARG A 201 41.58 33.58 6.90
CA ARG A 201 40.67 33.50 5.74
C ARG A 201 39.23 33.19 6.17
N PHE A 202 39.07 32.22 7.07
CA PHE A 202 37.78 31.86 7.65
C PHE A 202 37.09 33.08 8.28
N LYS A 203 37.79 33.84 9.13
CA LYS A 203 37.24 35.04 9.75
C LYS A 203 36.76 36.07 8.73
N ALA A 204 37.60 36.40 7.73
CA ALA A 204 37.23 37.37 6.72
C ALA A 204 36.00 36.94 5.91
N ARG A 205 35.88 35.63 5.62
CA ARG A 205 34.72 35.08 4.91
C ARG A 205 33.47 35.03 5.77
N LEU A 206 33.59 34.69 7.05
CA LEU A 206 32.50 34.72 8.02
C LEU A 206 31.91 36.14 8.13
N ASP A 207 32.76 37.15 8.35
CA ASP A 207 32.33 38.55 8.46
C ASP A 207 31.61 39.02 7.17
N ALA A 208 32.13 38.64 6.00
CA ALA A 208 31.51 38.96 4.71
C ALA A 208 30.14 38.29 4.55
N LEU A 209 30.02 37.00 4.88
CA LEU A 209 28.76 36.26 4.72
C LEU A 209 27.71 36.71 5.75
N GLU A 210 28.10 37.04 6.98
CA GLU A 210 27.20 37.63 7.98
C GLU A 210 26.64 38.98 7.50
N SER A 211 27.49 39.84 6.92
CA SER A 211 27.02 41.12 6.36
C SER A 211 26.02 40.91 5.21
N ARG A 212 26.31 39.98 4.29
CA ARG A 212 25.41 39.63 3.17
C ARG A 212 24.08 39.07 3.69
N LEU A 213 24.09 38.23 4.71
CA LEU A 213 22.85 37.69 5.31
C LEU A 213 22.01 38.78 5.99
N LEU A 214 22.63 39.78 6.61
CA LEU A 214 21.91 40.93 7.18
C LEU A 214 21.25 41.78 6.09
N GLU A 215 21.94 42.03 4.98
CA GLU A 215 21.37 42.72 3.81
C GLU A 215 20.17 41.95 3.23
N LEU A 216 20.30 40.63 3.06
CA LEU A 216 19.21 39.79 2.55
C LEU A 216 18.00 39.77 3.50
N LYS A 217 18.22 39.76 4.82
CA LYS A 217 17.14 39.89 5.80
C LYS A 217 16.48 41.26 5.77
N ALA A 218 17.25 42.33 5.58
CA ALA A 218 16.72 43.69 5.41
C ALA A 218 15.86 43.82 4.15
N GLN A 219 16.18 43.05 3.10
CA GLN A 219 15.37 42.92 1.88
C GLN A 219 14.12 42.01 2.07
N GLY A 220 13.92 41.44 3.26
CA GLY A 220 12.77 40.56 3.56
C GLY A 220 12.94 39.11 3.13
N ARG A 221 14.15 38.68 2.70
CA ARG A 221 14.40 37.29 2.28
C ARG A 221 14.56 36.36 3.48
N ARG A 222 13.92 35.20 3.42
CA ARG A 222 14.08 34.13 4.42
C ARG A 222 15.35 33.31 4.13
N VAL A 223 16.39 33.57 4.90
CA VAL A 223 17.70 32.89 4.83
C VAL A 223 18.01 32.19 6.16
N ASP A 224 17.00 31.58 6.77
CA ASP A 224 17.10 31.00 8.12
C ASP A 224 18.05 29.81 8.18
N GLN A 225 18.05 28.95 7.15
CA GLN A 225 18.96 27.82 7.04
C GLN A 225 20.41 28.30 6.89
N ALA A 226 20.70 29.18 5.92
CA ALA A 226 22.01 29.82 5.80
C ALA A 226 22.45 30.56 7.08
N THR A 227 21.54 31.25 7.78
CA THR A 227 21.84 31.89 9.07
C THR A 227 22.25 30.87 10.13
N SER A 228 21.55 29.74 10.20
CA SER A 228 21.86 28.66 11.13
C SER A 228 23.25 28.08 10.86
N LEU A 229 23.56 27.80 9.59
CA LEU A 229 24.87 27.29 9.16
C LEU A 229 26.00 28.27 9.48
N VAL A 230 25.81 29.57 9.22
CA VAL A 230 26.79 30.63 9.56
C VAL A 230 26.99 30.73 11.07
N ARG A 231 25.92 30.63 11.87
CA ARG A 231 26.03 30.64 13.33
C ARG A 231 26.80 29.42 13.85
N THR A 232 26.56 28.24 13.29
CA THR A 232 27.31 27.02 13.64
C THR A 232 28.77 27.16 13.23
N ALA A 233 29.04 27.69 12.03
CA ALA A 233 30.40 27.99 11.57
C ALA A 233 31.11 28.97 12.53
N ALA A 234 30.42 30.01 13.01
CA ALA A 234 30.99 30.96 13.97
C ALA A 234 31.38 30.31 15.31
N MET A 235 30.62 29.32 15.78
CA MET A 235 30.89 28.60 17.04
C MET A 235 32.04 27.58 16.90
N GLU A 236 32.08 26.83 15.80
CA GLU A 236 32.96 25.66 15.67
C GLU A 236 34.17 25.90 14.75
N GLY A 237 34.04 26.79 13.77
CA GLY A 237 35.02 27.05 12.71
C GLY A 237 36.33 27.69 13.17
N PHE A 238 36.34 28.34 14.34
CA PHE A 238 37.59 28.80 14.94
C PHE A 238 38.40 27.69 15.59
N SER A 239 37.78 26.55 15.94
CA SER A 239 38.47 25.36 16.46
C SER A 239 38.93 24.48 15.31
N ASP A 240 38.04 24.20 14.35
CA ASP A 240 38.33 23.48 13.10
C ASP A 240 38.06 24.38 11.87
N PRO A 241 39.10 25.01 11.30
CA PRO A 241 38.94 25.92 10.18
C PRO A 241 38.46 25.25 8.89
N GLU A 242 38.77 23.97 8.67
CA GLU A 242 38.35 23.28 7.46
C GLU A 242 36.85 22.97 7.49
N HIS A 243 36.36 22.47 8.62
CA HIS A 243 34.93 22.26 8.82
C HIS A 243 34.15 23.58 8.76
N GLY A 244 34.66 24.64 9.42
CA GLY A 244 34.06 25.97 9.35
C GLY A 244 33.96 26.50 7.93
N MET A 245 35.00 26.30 7.09
CA MET A 245 34.96 26.71 5.69
C MET A 245 33.88 25.97 4.88
N ARG A 246 33.70 24.66 5.09
CA ARG A 246 32.63 23.89 4.43
C ARG A 246 31.24 24.38 4.83
N LEU A 247 31.02 24.68 6.11
CA LEU A 247 29.74 25.24 6.56
C LEU A 247 29.43 26.61 5.93
N LEU A 248 30.47 27.42 5.66
CA LEU A 248 30.30 28.67 4.92
C LEU A 248 30.00 28.44 3.44
N ASP A 249 30.60 27.42 2.81
CA ASP A 249 30.27 27.02 1.43
C ASP A 249 28.80 26.58 1.32
N ASP A 250 28.35 25.70 2.23
CA ASP A 250 26.96 25.22 2.27
C ASP A 250 25.96 26.36 2.50
N ALA A 251 26.32 27.32 3.36
CA ALA A 251 25.50 28.50 3.61
C ALA A 251 25.42 29.42 2.39
N GLU A 252 26.50 29.57 1.63
CA GLU A 252 26.54 30.36 0.41
C GLU A 252 25.73 29.70 -0.72
N GLU A 253 25.83 28.38 -0.87
CA GLU A 253 25.01 27.62 -1.82
C GLU A 253 23.50 27.72 -1.48
N ASP A 254 23.13 27.66 -0.20
CA ASP A 254 21.74 27.83 0.24
C ASP A 254 21.19 29.23 -0.08
N VAL A 255 22.01 30.27 0.10
CA VAL A 255 21.68 31.65 -0.28
C VAL A 255 21.45 31.74 -1.79
N ASP A 256 22.38 31.22 -2.59
CA ASP A 256 22.29 31.30 -4.05
C ASP A 256 21.09 30.50 -4.59
N ARG A 257 20.80 29.33 -4.01
CA ARG A 257 19.60 28.54 -4.30
C ARG A 257 18.33 29.30 -4.00
N THR A 258 18.27 30.00 -2.86
CA THR A 258 17.10 30.81 -2.48
C THR A 258 16.87 31.95 -3.46
N ILE A 259 17.94 32.64 -3.88
CA ILE A 259 17.88 33.71 -4.88
C ILE A 259 17.44 33.17 -6.25
N SER A 260 17.93 31.98 -6.64
CA SER A 260 17.51 31.33 -7.89
C SER A 260 16.03 30.98 -7.86
N LEU A 261 15.55 30.37 -6.76
CA LEU A 261 14.15 30.02 -6.58
C LEU A 261 13.24 31.25 -6.66
N GLU A 262 13.63 32.37 -6.06
CA GLU A 262 12.88 33.63 -6.13
C GLU A 262 12.71 34.10 -7.59
N LYS A 263 13.75 34.03 -8.42
CA LYS A 263 13.67 34.37 -9.84
C LYS A 263 12.72 33.44 -10.60
N ASP A 264 12.80 32.15 -10.32
CA ASP A 264 11.95 31.14 -10.96
C ASP A 264 10.47 31.34 -10.57
N VAL A 265 10.20 31.67 -9.30
CA VAL A 265 8.85 31.96 -8.80
C VAL A 265 8.24 33.17 -9.51
N VAL A 266 9.00 34.24 -9.75
CA VAL A 266 8.52 35.42 -10.51
C VAL A 266 8.17 35.05 -11.96
N ALA A 267 8.99 34.22 -12.61
CA ALA A 267 8.69 33.73 -13.96
C ALA A 267 7.40 32.89 -13.97
N ILE A 268 7.25 31.98 -13.01
CA ILE A 268 6.05 31.13 -12.86
C ILE A 268 4.82 31.97 -12.54
N GLU A 269 4.93 33.00 -11.70
CA GLU A 269 3.84 33.93 -11.42
C GLU A 269 3.35 34.60 -12.71
N SER A 270 4.27 35.11 -13.53
CA SER A 270 3.91 35.82 -14.77
C SER A 270 3.17 34.92 -15.76
N ASP A 271 3.60 33.66 -15.90
CA ASP A 271 2.98 32.66 -16.75
C ASP A 271 1.62 32.19 -16.21
N ALA A 272 1.52 32.00 -14.88
CA ALA A 272 0.26 31.71 -14.22
C ALA A 272 -0.75 32.84 -14.37
N LEU A 273 -0.33 34.10 -14.21
CA LEU A 273 -1.16 35.28 -14.40
C LEU A 273 -1.68 35.37 -15.84
N ALA A 274 -0.81 35.20 -16.83
CA ALA A 274 -1.21 35.21 -18.24
C ALA A 274 -2.24 34.10 -18.56
N SER A 275 -2.11 32.93 -17.92
CA SER A 275 -3.07 31.84 -18.07
C SER A 275 -4.41 32.17 -17.38
N VAL A 276 -4.38 32.77 -16.19
CA VAL A 276 -5.58 33.19 -15.45
C VAL A 276 -6.35 34.28 -16.22
N GLU A 277 -5.67 35.29 -16.76
CA GLU A 277 -6.31 36.35 -17.56
C GLU A 277 -7.00 35.78 -18.82
N LYS A 278 -6.36 34.80 -19.48
CA LYS A 278 -6.98 34.08 -20.60
C LYS A 278 -8.23 33.31 -20.16
N ALA A 279 -8.19 32.66 -19.00
CA ALA A 279 -9.36 31.94 -18.46
C ALA A 279 -10.51 32.90 -18.10
N GLU A 280 -10.21 34.06 -17.51
CA GLU A 280 -11.19 35.11 -17.21
C GLU A 280 -11.82 35.69 -18.48
N ALA A 281 -11.05 35.81 -19.56
CA ALA A 281 -11.58 36.22 -20.86
C ALA A 281 -12.55 35.20 -21.47
N VAL A 282 -12.29 33.90 -21.27
CA VAL A 282 -13.20 32.81 -21.72
C VAL A 282 -14.45 32.75 -20.85
N ALA A 283 -14.29 32.91 -19.53
CA ALA A 283 -15.36 32.76 -18.55
C ALA A 283 -15.23 33.80 -17.42
N PRO A 284 -15.87 34.98 -17.56
CA PRO A 284 -15.76 36.05 -16.57
C PRO A 284 -16.34 35.72 -15.18
N THR A 285 -17.15 34.66 -15.09
CA THR A 285 -17.78 34.21 -13.84
C THR A 285 -16.86 33.35 -12.97
N VAL A 286 -15.81 32.78 -13.55
CA VAL A 286 -14.86 31.87 -12.89
C VAL A 286 -13.94 32.66 -11.96
N ARG A 287 -13.80 32.21 -10.70
CA ARG A 287 -12.98 32.89 -9.69
C ARG A 287 -11.90 32.03 -9.05
N ARG A 288 -11.97 30.70 -9.09
CA ARG A 288 -10.99 29.83 -8.38
C ARG A 288 -9.56 29.92 -8.91
N PRO A 289 -9.29 30.07 -10.23
CA PRO A 289 -7.93 30.30 -10.73
C PRO A 289 -7.34 31.59 -10.15
N ARG A 290 -8.11 32.69 -10.17
CA ARG A 290 -7.69 33.97 -9.60
C ARG A 290 -7.47 33.90 -8.10
N SER A 291 -8.39 33.29 -7.37
CA SER A 291 -8.26 33.09 -5.93
C SER A 291 -7.02 32.28 -5.55
N ALA A 292 -6.63 31.28 -6.35
CA ALA A 292 -5.42 30.50 -6.12
C ALA A 292 -4.15 31.31 -6.42
N LEU A 293 -4.18 32.15 -7.47
CA LEU A 293 -3.10 33.08 -7.79
C LEU A 293 -2.88 34.09 -6.66
N ASP A 294 -3.94 34.69 -6.16
CA ASP A 294 -3.86 35.68 -5.07
C ASP A 294 -3.43 35.03 -3.74
N ALA A 295 -3.80 33.77 -3.51
CA ALA A 295 -3.27 32.99 -2.38
C ALA A 295 -1.77 32.73 -2.52
N ALA A 296 -1.31 32.34 -3.71
CA ALA A 296 0.11 32.14 -3.99
C ALA A 296 0.93 33.42 -3.72
N ARG A 297 0.43 34.59 -4.16
CA ARG A 297 1.06 35.89 -3.89
C ARG A 297 1.22 36.15 -2.40
N ARG A 298 0.17 35.92 -1.61
CA ARG A 298 0.23 36.08 -0.15
C ARG A 298 1.28 35.15 0.48
N GLU A 299 1.37 33.89 0.06
CA GLU A 299 2.39 32.97 0.60
C GLU A 299 3.82 33.40 0.24
N VAL A 300 4.02 33.91 -0.98
CA VAL A 300 5.31 34.48 -1.39
C VAL A 300 5.64 35.73 -0.57
N GLU A 301 4.68 36.64 -0.36
CA GLU A 301 4.83 37.83 0.50
C GLU A 301 5.15 37.47 1.95
N LEU A 302 4.59 36.36 2.46
CA LEU A 302 4.90 35.82 3.79
C LEU A 302 6.27 35.12 3.85
N GLY A 303 6.93 34.90 2.70
CA GLY A 303 8.27 34.33 2.57
C GLY A 303 8.31 32.82 2.31
N SER A 304 7.18 32.17 2.01
CA SER A 304 7.09 30.75 1.66
C SER A 304 7.13 30.55 0.14
N LEU A 305 8.34 30.60 -0.43
CA LEU A 305 8.53 30.55 -1.89
C LEU A 305 8.04 29.23 -2.52
N ARG A 306 8.29 28.09 -1.88
CA ARG A 306 7.90 26.76 -2.41
C ARG A 306 6.39 26.54 -2.40
N GLU A 307 5.71 26.96 -1.34
CA GLU A 307 4.26 26.84 -1.26
C GLU A 307 3.58 27.80 -2.24
N GLY A 308 4.10 29.02 -2.36
CA GLY A 308 3.70 29.98 -3.39
C GLY A 308 3.84 29.43 -4.81
N GLU A 309 5.00 28.84 -5.14
CA GLU A 309 5.26 28.19 -6.43
C GLU A 309 4.24 27.08 -6.74
N ALA A 310 3.95 26.22 -5.76
CA ALA A 310 2.98 25.14 -5.91
C ALA A 310 1.58 25.68 -6.20
N LEU A 311 1.16 26.74 -5.50
CA LEU A 311 -0.12 27.41 -5.70
C LEU A 311 -0.18 28.12 -7.07
N PHE A 312 0.89 28.76 -7.53
CA PHE A 312 0.94 29.34 -8.89
C PHE A 312 0.75 28.27 -9.96
N ARG A 313 1.43 27.13 -9.84
CA ARG A 313 1.23 26.00 -10.77
C ARG A 313 -0.19 25.45 -10.70
N GLN A 314 -0.80 25.41 -9.51
CA GLN A 314 -2.19 24.99 -9.37
C GLN A 314 -3.15 25.99 -10.04
N ALA A 315 -2.94 27.29 -9.86
CA ALA A 315 -3.71 28.35 -10.50
C ALA A 315 -3.65 28.23 -12.02
N LYS A 316 -2.43 28.05 -12.57
CA LYS A 316 -2.21 27.82 -14.00
C LYS A 316 -2.97 26.60 -14.51
N ARG A 317 -2.84 25.43 -13.87
CA ARG A 317 -3.56 24.21 -14.29
C ARG A 317 -5.08 24.41 -14.30
N ARG A 318 -5.62 25.05 -13.27
CA ARG A 318 -7.06 25.35 -13.21
C ARG A 318 -7.49 26.28 -14.34
N ALA A 319 -6.69 27.30 -14.64
CA ALA A 319 -6.94 28.22 -15.75
C ALA A 319 -6.90 27.49 -17.10
N GLU A 320 -5.90 26.63 -17.34
CA GLU A 320 -5.80 25.82 -18.56
C GLU A 320 -7.01 24.89 -18.75
N THR A 321 -7.50 24.27 -17.68
CA THR A 321 -8.73 23.47 -17.73
C THR A 321 -9.94 24.30 -18.16
N VAL A 322 -10.09 25.52 -17.64
CA VAL A 322 -11.17 26.44 -18.02
C VAL A 322 -11.04 26.84 -19.48
N ILE A 323 -9.85 27.25 -19.93
CA ILE A 323 -9.58 27.63 -21.32
C ILE A 323 -9.94 26.50 -22.29
N ALA A 324 -9.57 25.27 -21.97
CA ALA A 324 -9.75 24.12 -22.86
C ALA A 324 -11.20 23.62 -22.93
N TRP A 325 -11.94 23.69 -21.82
CA TRP A 325 -13.19 22.95 -21.65
C TRP A 325 -14.43 23.82 -21.41
N TRP A 326 -14.30 25.05 -20.91
CA TRP A 326 -15.46 25.83 -20.48
C TRP A 326 -16.48 26.05 -21.60
N SER A 327 -16.05 26.57 -22.75
CA SER A 327 -16.93 26.82 -23.90
C SER A 327 -17.51 25.53 -24.48
N LYS A 328 -16.73 24.43 -24.47
CA LYS A 328 -17.19 23.12 -24.95
C LYS A 328 -18.28 22.56 -24.04
N ALA A 329 -18.05 22.58 -22.73
CA ALA A 329 -19.01 22.12 -21.73
C ALA A 329 -20.30 22.94 -21.80
N GLN A 330 -20.19 24.26 -21.89
CA GLN A 330 -21.36 25.14 -22.00
C GLN A 330 -22.20 24.82 -23.23
N LYS A 331 -21.57 24.75 -24.41
CA LYS A 331 -22.28 24.42 -25.66
C LYS A 331 -22.96 23.05 -25.58
N GLN A 332 -22.28 22.04 -25.03
CA GLN A 332 -22.87 20.71 -24.87
C GLN A 332 -24.00 20.66 -23.83
N ILE A 333 -23.91 21.42 -22.74
CA ILE A 333 -25.00 21.55 -21.77
C ILE A 333 -26.22 22.20 -22.43
N GLU A 334 -26.01 23.19 -23.29
CA GLU A 334 -27.08 23.83 -24.07
C GLU A 334 -27.72 22.82 -25.05
N GLU A 335 -26.92 22.12 -25.85
CA GLU A 335 -27.40 21.07 -26.78
C GLU A 335 -28.15 19.94 -26.06
N ALA A 336 -27.59 19.42 -24.97
CA ALA A 336 -28.24 18.41 -24.14
C ALA A 336 -29.55 18.94 -23.52
N SER A 337 -29.57 20.19 -23.05
CA SER A 337 -30.79 20.79 -22.50
C SER A 337 -31.88 20.98 -23.55
N LEU A 338 -31.53 21.33 -24.79
CA LEU A 338 -32.47 21.42 -25.90
C LEU A 338 -33.02 20.05 -26.27
N SER A 339 -32.17 19.02 -26.30
CA SER A 339 -32.61 17.65 -26.61
C SER A 339 -33.63 17.11 -25.59
N LEU A 340 -33.54 17.54 -24.33
CA LEU A 340 -34.37 17.07 -23.21
C LEU A 340 -35.53 18.00 -22.83
N ALA A 341 -35.64 19.21 -23.38
CA ALA A 341 -36.46 20.30 -22.84
C ALA A 341 -37.94 19.94 -22.58
N ASP A 342 -38.56 19.17 -23.48
CA ASP A 342 -39.97 18.78 -23.39
C ASP A 342 -40.18 17.28 -23.09
N ARG A 343 -39.09 16.56 -22.79
CA ARG A 343 -39.06 15.10 -22.70
C ARG A 343 -38.99 14.66 -21.25
N HIS A 344 -40.02 14.00 -20.76
CA HIS A 344 -40.15 13.60 -19.34
C HIS A 344 -40.41 12.10 -19.19
N GLU A 345 -40.10 11.32 -20.21
CA GLU A 345 -40.24 9.88 -20.23
C GLU A 345 -39.39 9.26 -19.09
N PRO A 346 -39.93 8.26 -18.34
CA PRO A 346 -39.20 7.62 -17.24
C PRO A 346 -37.81 7.09 -17.62
N GLN A 347 -37.67 6.61 -18.87
CA GLN A 347 -36.43 6.08 -19.42
C GLN A 347 -35.34 7.16 -19.52
N LEU A 348 -35.71 8.43 -19.71
CA LEU A 348 -34.78 9.57 -19.82
C LEU A 348 -34.48 10.25 -18.47
N ALA A 349 -35.07 9.79 -17.37
CA ALA A 349 -34.88 10.40 -16.05
C ALA A 349 -33.40 10.46 -15.63
N HIS A 350 -32.62 9.43 -15.96
CA HIS A 350 -31.18 9.38 -15.69
C HIS A 350 -30.39 10.42 -16.49
N LEU A 351 -30.84 10.80 -17.70
CA LEU A 351 -30.23 11.85 -18.52
C LEU A 351 -30.50 13.25 -17.95
N HIS A 352 -31.71 13.47 -17.42
CA HIS A 352 -32.03 14.70 -16.68
C HIS A 352 -31.17 14.85 -15.43
N GLU A 353 -30.95 13.76 -14.69
CA GLU A 353 -30.04 13.75 -13.54
C GLU A 353 -28.59 14.06 -13.95
N ALA A 354 -28.11 13.46 -15.04
CA ALA A 354 -26.78 13.74 -15.60
C ALA A 354 -26.63 15.21 -16.02
N LEU A 355 -27.64 15.79 -16.66
CA LEU A 355 -27.66 17.21 -17.04
C LEU A 355 -27.64 18.13 -15.80
N ALA A 356 -28.40 17.79 -14.76
CA ALA A 356 -28.40 18.54 -13.49
C ALA A 356 -27.03 18.46 -12.79
N ALA A 357 -26.43 17.26 -12.73
CA ALA A 357 -25.10 17.04 -12.18
C ALA A 357 -24.02 17.81 -12.96
N ALA A 358 -24.13 17.88 -14.29
CA ALA A 358 -23.22 18.65 -15.12
C ALA A 358 -23.30 20.16 -14.86
N ARG A 359 -24.52 20.71 -14.69
CA ARG A 359 -24.72 22.11 -14.30
C ARG A 359 -24.11 22.39 -12.92
N GLU A 360 -24.26 21.48 -11.97
CA GLU A 360 -23.61 21.60 -10.65
C GLU A 360 -22.08 21.56 -10.74
N ARG A 361 -21.52 20.69 -11.59
CA ARG A 361 -20.06 20.63 -11.84
C ARG A 361 -19.55 21.92 -12.47
N MET A 362 -20.31 22.51 -13.39
CA MET A 362 -19.99 23.80 -14.00
C MET A 362 -19.99 24.93 -12.96
N ALA A 363 -20.96 24.94 -12.05
CA ALA A 363 -20.99 25.89 -10.93
C ALA A 363 -19.81 25.71 -9.95
N LYS A 364 -19.29 24.48 -9.82
CA LYS A 364 -18.06 24.17 -9.05
C LYS A 364 -16.76 24.46 -9.83
N GLU A 365 -16.86 25.02 -11.04
CA GLU A 365 -15.75 25.31 -11.94
C GLU A 365 -14.94 24.06 -12.34
N ASP A 366 -15.63 22.94 -12.59
CA ASP A 366 -15.05 21.69 -13.11
C ASP A 366 -15.62 21.37 -14.53
N PRO A 367 -15.23 22.16 -15.56
CA PRO A 367 -15.85 22.09 -16.88
C PRO A 367 -15.55 20.78 -17.63
N MET A 368 -14.41 20.13 -17.35
CA MET A 368 -14.05 18.86 -17.99
C MET A 368 -15.05 17.76 -17.61
N LYS A 369 -15.31 17.58 -16.30
CA LYS A 369 -16.30 16.60 -15.84
C LYS A 369 -17.73 16.97 -16.24
N ALA A 370 -18.04 18.27 -16.27
CA ALA A 370 -19.34 18.73 -16.75
C ALA A 370 -19.57 18.30 -18.20
N PHE A 371 -18.57 18.46 -19.08
CA PHE A 371 -18.62 18.01 -20.48
C PHE A 371 -18.78 16.49 -20.59
N GLU A 372 -17.98 15.70 -19.86
CA GLU A 372 -18.03 14.23 -19.89
C GLU A 372 -19.42 13.67 -19.55
N LEU A 373 -20.13 14.32 -18.63
CA LEU A 373 -21.47 13.89 -18.23
C LEU A 373 -22.54 14.13 -19.30
N VAL A 374 -22.38 15.17 -20.14
CA VAL A 374 -23.43 15.59 -21.09
C VAL A 374 -23.14 15.24 -22.53
N MET A 375 -21.89 14.97 -22.90
CA MET A 375 -21.50 14.80 -24.30
C MET A 375 -22.24 13.66 -25.03
N ALA A 376 -22.68 12.64 -24.30
CA ALA A 376 -23.42 11.51 -24.86
C ALA A 376 -24.95 11.69 -24.86
N ILE A 377 -25.48 12.68 -24.12
CA ILE A 377 -26.93 12.87 -23.94
C ILE A 377 -27.63 13.09 -25.28
N PRO A 378 -27.18 14.01 -26.18
CA PRO A 378 -27.89 14.26 -27.43
C PRO A 378 -28.00 13.01 -28.32
N GLU A 379 -26.93 12.20 -28.38
CA GLU A 379 -26.91 10.96 -29.16
C GLU A 379 -27.84 9.90 -28.56
N GLN A 380 -27.82 9.73 -27.24
CA GLN A 380 -28.71 8.80 -26.55
C GLN A 380 -30.18 9.18 -26.73
N VAL A 381 -30.51 10.47 -26.65
CA VAL A 381 -31.87 10.98 -26.90
C VAL A 381 -32.29 10.73 -28.36
N ALA A 382 -31.38 10.88 -29.32
CA ALA A 382 -31.67 10.58 -30.72
C ALA A 382 -31.92 9.08 -30.96
N GLN A 383 -31.14 8.21 -30.31
CA GLN A 383 -31.33 6.74 -30.40
C GLN A 383 -32.68 6.29 -29.84
N GLU A 384 -33.13 6.88 -28.72
CA GLU A 384 -34.45 6.57 -28.17
C GLU A 384 -35.59 7.10 -29.06
N GLN A 385 -35.39 8.22 -29.77
CA GLN A 385 -36.34 8.71 -30.77
C GLN A 385 -36.45 7.75 -31.95
N GLU A 386 -35.32 7.33 -32.52
CA GLU A 386 -35.28 6.36 -33.62
C GLU A 386 -35.95 5.04 -33.21
N ALA A 387 -35.70 4.57 -31.98
CA ALA A 387 -36.37 3.37 -31.46
C ALA A 387 -37.89 3.54 -31.33
N ASN A 388 -38.39 4.73 -31.00
CA ASN A 388 -39.82 5.01 -30.94
C ASN A 388 -40.45 5.08 -32.34
N GLU A 389 -39.78 5.70 -33.30
CA GLU A 389 -40.22 5.77 -34.70
C GLU A 389 -40.27 4.36 -35.35
N ASP A 390 -39.25 3.53 -35.09
CA ASP A 390 -39.23 2.14 -35.54
C ASP A 390 -40.37 1.33 -34.92
N ALA A 391 -40.64 1.55 -33.63
CA ALA A 391 -41.73 0.87 -32.92
C ALA A 391 -43.11 1.21 -33.47
N GLU A 392 -43.35 2.47 -33.89
CA GLU A 392 -44.59 2.86 -34.58
C GLU A 392 -44.81 2.03 -35.86
N GLY A 393 -43.77 1.84 -36.67
CA GLY A 393 -43.82 1.02 -37.88
C GLY A 393 -44.15 -0.44 -37.59
N ILE A 394 -43.46 -1.03 -36.61
CA ILE A 394 -43.66 -2.45 -36.21
C ILE A 394 -45.07 -2.64 -35.63
N LEU A 395 -45.56 -1.69 -34.83
CA LEU A 395 -46.90 -1.74 -34.25
C LEU A 395 -47.98 -1.63 -35.33
N ALA A 396 -47.81 -0.75 -36.31
CA ALA A 396 -48.70 -0.66 -37.46
C ALA A 396 -48.72 -1.96 -38.31
N GLU A 397 -47.58 -2.64 -38.44
CA GLU A 397 -47.52 -3.97 -39.07
C GLU A 397 -48.22 -5.06 -38.26
N ALA A 398 -48.05 -5.07 -36.93
CA ALA A 398 -48.74 -6.00 -36.05
C ALA A 398 -50.26 -5.80 -36.10
N ARG A 399 -50.72 -4.54 -36.08
CA ARG A 399 -52.14 -4.19 -36.23
C ARG A 399 -52.70 -4.68 -37.56
N ARG A 400 -52.03 -4.41 -38.68
CA ARG A 400 -52.43 -4.94 -40.01
C ARG A 400 -52.46 -6.47 -40.03
N SER A 401 -51.54 -7.11 -39.32
CA SER A 401 -51.50 -8.58 -39.22
C SER A 401 -52.68 -9.14 -38.43
N ILE A 402 -53.12 -8.46 -37.36
CA ILE A 402 -54.35 -8.80 -36.61
C ILE A 402 -55.59 -8.59 -37.48
N GLU A 403 -55.69 -7.45 -38.18
CA GLU A 403 -56.84 -7.13 -39.04
C GLU A 403 -56.97 -8.11 -40.22
N ALA A 404 -55.85 -8.61 -40.75
CA ALA A 404 -55.83 -9.61 -41.83
C ALA A 404 -55.98 -11.06 -41.34
N ALA A 405 -56.00 -11.30 -40.02
CA ALA A 405 -56.03 -12.64 -39.45
C ALA A 405 -57.47 -13.19 -39.35
N ASP A 406 -57.97 -13.73 -40.46
CA ASP A 406 -59.27 -14.41 -40.49
C ASP A 406 -59.25 -15.81 -39.87
N GLY A 407 -60.27 -16.12 -39.07
CA GLY A 407 -60.51 -17.47 -38.53
C GLY A 407 -59.76 -17.80 -37.23
N LEU A 408 -59.01 -16.85 -36.66
CA LEU A 408 -58.35 -16.97 -35.36
C LEU A 408 -59.18 -16.35 -34.23
N ASP A 409 -58.81 -16.65 -32.98
CA ASP A 409 -59.24 -15.86 -31.81
C ASP A 409 -58.31 -14.66 -31.62
N LEU A 410 -58.86 -13.45 -31.78
CA LEU A 410 -58.10 -12.21 -31.82
C LEU A 410 -58.10 -11.46 -30.49
N GLU A 411 -58.98 -11.81 -29.55
CA GLU A 411 -59.10 -11.13 -28.23
C GLU A 411 -57.75 -11.04 -27.48
N PRO A 412 -56.97 -12.13 -27.34
CA PRO A 412 -55.67 -12.06 -26.67
C PRO A 412 -54.64 -11.19 -27.40
N HIS A 413 -54.74 -11.11 -28.73
CA HIS A 413 -53.83 -10.32 -29.55
C HIS A 413 -54.20 -8.83 -29.52
N GLN A 414 -55.50 -8.50 -29.41
CA GLN A 414 -55.99 -7.13 -29.26
C GLN A 414 -55.62 -6.54 -27.90
N ALA A 415 -55.81 -7.28 -26.80
CA ALA A 415 -55.40 -6.83 -25.47
C ALA A 415 -53.88 -6.53 -25.39
N ARG A 416 -53.06 -7.35 -26.05
CA ARG A 416 -51.61 -7.12 -26.16
C ARG A 416 -51.26 -5.96 -27.08
N LEU A 417 -52.06 -5.70 -28.12
CA LEU A 417 -51.88 -4.53 -28.96
C LEU A 417 -52.14 -3.24 -28.16
N GLU A 418 -53.18 -3.22 -27.33
CA GLU A 418 -53.44 -2.09 -26.41
C GLU A 418 -52.28 -1.89 -25.43
N GLU A 419 -51.70 -2.97 -24.88
CA GLU A 419 -50.49 -2.90 -24.06
C GLU A 419 -49.30 -2.29 -24.84
N ALA A 420 -49.11 -2.67 -26.10
CA ALA A 420 -48.06 -2.11 -26.94
C ALA A 420 -48.31 -0.62 -27.25
N GLU A 421 -49.57 -0.22 -27.51
CA GLU A 421 -49.95 1.18 -27.76
C GLU A 421 -49.74 2.05 -26.50
N THR A 422 -50.07 1.53 -25.32
CA THR A 422 -49.81 2.24 -24.05
C THR A 422 -48.32 2.39 -23.75
N ALA A 423 -47.50 1.36 -24.03
CA ALA A 423 -46.05 1.43 -23.90
C ALA A 423 -45.45 2.48 -24.86
N LEU A 424 -45.92 2.52 -26.11
CA LEU A 424 -45.48 3.51 -27.09
C LEU A 424 -45.90 4.93 -26.70
N ALA A 425 -47.13 5.12 -26.20
CA ALA A 425 -47.60 6.42 -25.70
C ALA A 425 -46.81 6.90 -24.46
N ALA A 426 -46.25 5.98 -23.69
CA ALA A 426 -45.34 6.28 -22.58
C ALA A 426 -43.89 6.57 -23.03
N GLY A 427 -43.60 6.45 -24.33
CA GLY A 427 -42.27 6.64 -24.91
C GLY A 427 -41.35 5.42 -24.82
N ASP A 428 -41.88 4.22 -24.56
CA ASP A 428 -41.14 2.96 -24.52
C ASP A 428 -41.27 2.18 -25.84
N GLY A 429 -40.58 2.66 -26.87
CA GLY A 429 -40.60 2.06 -28.20
C GLY A 429 -40.03 0.64 -28.21
N ARG A 430 -39.02 0.34 -27.39
CA ARG A 430 -38.43 -1.01 -27.32
C ARG A 430 -39.43 -2.03 -26.78
N GLN A 431 -40.15 -1.69 -25.71
CA GLN A 431 -41.20 -2.57 -25.17
C GLN A 431 -42.34 -2.71 -26.19
N ALA A 432 -42.80 -1.61 -26.78
CA ALA A 432 -43.86 -1.63 -27.79
C ALA A 432 -43.51 -2.52 -29.00
N ALA A 433 -42.31 -2.35 -29.56
CA ALA A 433 -41.80 -3.17 -30.66
C ALA A 433 -41.69 -4.65 -30.27
N GLY A 434 -41.20 -4.95 -29.06
CA GLY A 434 -41.08 -6.32 -28.56
C GLY A 434 -42.43 -7.03 -28.43
N ILE A 435 -43.45 -6.33 -27.94
CA ILE A 435 -44.82 -6.86 -27.86
C ILE A 435 -45.39 -7.05 -29.27
N ALA A 436 -45.27 -6.05 -30.14
CA ALA A 436 -45.77 -6.10 -31.52
C ALA A 436 -45.16 -7.25 -32.35
N GLU A 437 -43.85 -7.48 -32.25
CA GLU A 437 -43.19 -8.61 -32.93
C GLU A 437 -43.57 -9.95 -32.31
N SER A 438 -43.82 -10.01 -30.99
CA SER A 438 -44.36 -11.22 -30.37
C SER A 438 -45.77 -11.54 -30.86
N ILE A 439 -46.63 -10.54 -31.10
CA ILE A 439 -47.97 -10.71 -31.68
C ILE A 439 -47.85 -11.28 -33.10
N ARG A 440 -47.00 -10.69 -33.95
CA ARG A 440 -46.77 -11.20 -35.31
C ARG A 440 -46.34 -12.67 -35.32
N ARG A 441 -45.38 -13.02 -34.46
CA ARG A 441 -44.92 -14.41 -34.33
C ARG A 441 -46.02 -15.36 -33.83
N SER A 442 -46.81 -14.96 -32.84
CA SER A 442 -47.91 -15.82 -32.35
C SER A 442 -49.00 -16.01 -33.40
N LEU A 443 -49.35 -14.96 -34.17
CA LEU A 443 -50.31 -15.06 -35.28
C LEU A 443 -49.84 -16.01 -36.38
N LEU A 444 -48.55 -15.98 -36.74
CA LEU A 444 -48.00 -16.92 -37.72
C LEU A 444 -48.12 -18.37 -37.23
N VAL A 445 -47.78 -18.64 -35.97
CA VAL A 445 -47.87 -19.98 -35.37
C VAL A 445 -49.32 -20.47 -35.34
N GLU A 446 -50.26 -19.62 -34.92
CA GLU A 446 -51.70 -19.95 -34.91
C GLU A 446 -52.24 -20.20 -36.33
N ARG A 447 -51.80 -19.42 -37.32
CA ARG A 447 -52.20 -19.60 -38.73
C ARG A 447 -51.66 -20.90 -39.31
N GLU A 448 -50.40 -21.22 -39.07
CA GLU A 448 -49.82 -22.51 -39.49
C GLU A 448 -50.55 -23.68 -38.84
N ALA A 449 -50.89 -23.56 -37.56
CA ALA A 449 -51.66 -24.58 -36.85
C ALA A 449 -53.07 -24.75 -37.44
N MET A 450 -53.75 -23.64 -37.76
CA MET A 450 -55.04 -23.64 -38.42
C MET A 450 -54.99 -24.37 -39.76
N ASP A 451 -54.02 -24.08 -40.61
CA ASP A 451 -53.91 -24.68 -41.95
C ASP A 451 -53.65 -26.18 -41.89
N VAL A 452 -52.81 -26.64 -40.96
CA VAL A 452 -52.53 -28.06 -40.72
C VAL A 452 -53.78 -28.78 -40.21
N VAL A 453 -54.44 -28.25 -39.18
CA VAL A 453 -55.64 -28.84 -38.58
C VAL A 453 -56.77 -28.90 -39.61
N ARG A 454 -57.06 -27.81 -40.32
CA ARG A 454 -58.08 -27.80 -41.38
C ARG A 454 -57.80 -28.81 -42.49
N ARG A 455 -56.52 -28.97 -42.86
CA ARG A 455 -56.13 -29.97 -43.87
C ARG A 455 -56.39 -31.40 -43.37
N ALA A 456 -56.02 -31.70 -42.13
CA ALA A 456 -56.26 -33.01 -41.53
C ALA A 456 -57.75 -33.31 -41.35
N LEU A 457 -58.54 -32.34 -40.88
CA LEU A 457 -59.99 -32.49 -40.73
C LEU A 457 -60.72 -32.70 -42.07
N ARG A 458 -60.22 -32.13 -43.18
CA ARG A 458 -60.73 -32.48 -44.53
C ARG A 458 -60.47 -33.93 -44.92
N GLN A 459 -59.42 -34.54 -44.37
CA GLN A 459 -59.04 -35.94 -44.57
C GLN A 459 -59.49 -36.84 -43.42
N ARG A 460 -60.42 -36.36 -42.58
CA ARG A 460 -60.92 -37.05 -41.39
C ARG A 460 -61.32 -38.50 -41.65
N SER A 461 -62.04 -38.77 -42.74
CA SER A 461 -62.46 -40.13 -43.10
C SER A 461 -61.28 -41.08 -43.35
N THR A 462 -60.10 -40.56 -43.70
CA THR A 462 -58.87 -41.36 -43.84
C THR A 462 -58.31 -41.72 -42.47
N ILE A 463 -58.38 -40.80 -41.50
CA ILE A 463 -57.99 -41.05 -40.10
C ILE A 463 -58.95 -42.06 -39.46
N GLU A 464 -60.25 -41.90 -39.68
CA GLU A 464 -61.30 -42.80 -39.15
C GLU A 464 -61.14 -44.24 -39.65
N LYS A 465 -60.73 -44.43 -40.91
CA LYS A 465 -60.44 -45.76 -41.47
C LYS A 465 -59.30 -46.50 -40.76
N ARG A 466 -58.36 -45.79 -40.11
CA ARG A 466 -57.19 -46.41 -39.47
C ARG A 466 -57.57 -47.23 -38.23
N PHE A 467 -58.65 -46.85 -37.55
CA PHE A 467 -59.16 -47.53 -36.36
C PHE A 467 -60.54 -48.17 -36.58
N GLU A 468 -60.98 -48.30 -37.83
CA GLU A 468 -62.25 -48.92 -38.17
C GLU A 468 -62.23 -50.41 -37.80
N GLY A 469 -63.23 -50.84 -37.02
CA GLY A 469 -63.35 -52.23 -36.55
C GLY A 469 -62.55 -52.56 -35.30
N PHE A 470 -61.86 -51.59 -34.69
CA PHE A 470 -61.20 -51.78 -33.39
C PHE A 470 -62.19 -51.66 -32.22
N ASP A 471 -61.92 -52.38 -31.13
CA ASP A 471 -62.75 -52.32 -29.92
C ASP A 471 -62.65 -50.95 -29.21
N ASP A 472 -61.51 -50.26 -29.35
CA ASP A 472 -61.23 -48.93 -28.79
C ASP A 472 -61.56 -47.76 -29.76
N ALA A 473 -62.13 -48.06 -30.93
CA ALA A 473 -62.63 -47.07 -31.89
C ALA A 473 -63.44 -45.90 -31.27
N PRO A 474 -64.34 -46.08 -30.28
CA PRO A 474 -65.04 -44.94 -29.66
C PRO A 474 -64.11 -43.96 -28.93
N THR A 475 -62.98 -44.44 -28.39
CA THR A 475 -61.98 -43.59 -27.73
C THR A 475 -61.26 -42.70 -28.73
N TRP A 476 -60.86 -43.27 -29.88
CA TRP A 476 -60.25 -42.53 -30.99
C TRP A 476 -61.21 -41.51 -31.60
N ALA A 477 -62.48 -41.91 -31.81
CA ALA A 477 -63.51 -41.01 -32.30
C ALA A 477 -63.76 -39.82 -31.36
N LYS A 478 -63.73 -40.06 -30.03
CA LYS A 478 -63.86 -38.98 -29.03
C LYS A 478 -62.70 -37.97 -29.12
N ARG A 479 -61.45 -38.45 -29.21
CA ARG A 479 -60.26 -37.59 -29.37
C ARG A 479 -60.35 -36.75 -30.65
N LEU A 480 -60.82 -37.34 -31.74
CA LEU A 480 -61.03 -36.63 -33.00
C LEU A 480 -62.12 -35.56 -32.91
N ALA A 481 -63.21 -35.85 -32.19
CA ALA A 481 -64.26 -34.88 -31.91
C ALA A 481 -63.80 -33.73 -30.98
N GLU A 482 -62.87 -34.00 -30.05
CA GLU A 482 -62.24 -32.96 -29.23
C GLU A 482 -61.37 -32.02 -30.09
N ILE A 483 -60.67 -32.54 -31.11
CA ILE A 483 -59.95 -31.71 -32.09
C ILE A 483 -60.90 -30.82 -32.89
N ASP A 484 -62.06 -31.34 -33.31
CA ASP A 484 -63.11 -30.54 -33.97
C ASP A 484 -63.62 -29.42 -33.05
N ALA A 485 -63.92 -29.75 -31.80
CA ALA A 485 -64.40 -28.78 -30.82
C ALA A 485 -63.37 -27.68 -30.52
N ASP A 486 -62.08 -28.03 -30.45
CA ASP A 486 -60.99 -27.07 -30.30
C ASP A 486 -60.81 -26.20 -31.56
N ALA A 487 -60.97 -26.77 -32.76
CA ALA A 487 -60.96 -26.04 -34.03
C ALA A 487 -62.16 -25.08 -34.16
N ASP A 488 -63.35 -25.49 -33.77
CA ASP A 488 -64.57 -24.66 -33.76
C ASP A 488 -64.44 -23.50 -32.76
N ALA A 489 -63.80 -23.76 -31.62
CA ALA A 489 -63.43 -22.74 -30.63
C ALA A 489 -62.22 -21.89 -31.05
N ARG A 490 -61.66 -22.09 -32.25
CA ARG A 490 -60.48 -21.39 -32.79
C ARG A 490 -59.20 -21.52 -31.96
N ARG A 491 -59.09 -22.58 -31.14
CA ARG A 491 -57.89 -22.92 -30.37
C ARG A 491 -56.93 -23.77 -31.21
N TRP A 492 -56.42 -23.19 -32.29
CA TRP A 492 -55.72 -23.95 -33.34
C TRP A 492 -54.42 -24.60 -32.89
N THR A 493 -53.61 -23.92 -32.06
CA THR A 493 -52.41 -24.54 -31.48
C THR A 493 -52.71 -25.74 -30.58
N GLN A 494 -53.81 -25.70 -29.82
CA GLN A 494 -54.26 -26.82 -29.01
C GLN A 494 -54.75 -27.98 -29.90
N ALA A 495 -55.59 -27.68 -30.88
CA ALA A 495 -56.09 -28.65 -31.85
C ALA A 495 -54.94 -29.33 -32.63
N ARG A 496 -53.90 -28.57 -33.02
CA ARG A 496 -52.70 -29.11 -33.67
C ARG A 496 -51.95 -30.09 -32.78
N ARG A 497 -51.72 -29.74 -31.51
CA ARG A 497 -51.05 -30.65 -30.57
C ARG A 497 -51.84 -31.95 -30.37
N ALA A 498 -53.16 -31.86 -30.25
CA ALA A 498 -54.03 -33.02 -30.13
C ALA A 498 -54.02 -33.88 -31.41
N LEU A 499 -53.96 -33.25 -32.59
CA LEU A 499 -53.83 -33.91 -33.88
C LEU A 499 -52.48 -34.61 -34.06
N ASP A 500 -51.38 -33.96 -33.71
CA ASP A 500 -50.04 -34.57 -33.77
C ASP A 500 -49.97 -35.78 -32.81
N ALA A 501 -50.58 -35.67 -31.63
CA ALA A 501 -50.67 -36.76 -30.67
C ALA A 501 -51.50 -37.94 -31.20
N ILE A 502 -52.70 -37.71 -31.75
CA ILE A 502 -53.52 -38.81 -32.28
C ILE A 502 -52.84 -39.48 -33.49
N SER A 503 -52.15 -38.71 -34.35
CA SER A 503 -51.39 -39.30 -35.46
C SER A 503 -50.24 -40.16 -34.97
N SER A 504 -49.46 -39.66 -34.01
CA SER A 504 -48.34 -40.40 -33.42
C SER A 504 -48.79 -41.69 -32.75
N ASP A 505 -49.90 -41.65 -31.99
CA ASP A 505 -50.39 -42.83 -31.28
C ASP A 505 -50.96 -43.87 -32.26
N LEU A 506 -51.64 -43.44 -33.33
CA LEU A 506 -52.11 -44.35 -34.39
C LEU A 506 -50.93 -44.99 -35.16
N ASP A 507 -49.86 -44.21 -35.45
CA ASP A 507 -48.65 -44.73 -36.09
C ASP A 507 -47.95 -45.79 -35.20
N ALA A 508 -47.97 -45.60 -33.88
CA ALA A 508 -47.46 -46.58 -32.92
C ALA A 508 -48.34 -47.85 -32.92
N GLN A 509 -49.67 -47.70 -32.83
CA GLN A 509 -50.60 -48.83 -32.86
C GLN A 509 -50.47 -49.66 -34.14
N GLU A 510 -50.31 -49.02 -35.30
CA GLU A 510 -50.10 -49.71 -36.58
C GLU A 510 -48.77 -50.49 -36.61
N ARG A 511 -47.70 -49.92 -36.06
CA ARG A 511 -46.41 -50.60 -35.93
C ARG A 511 -46.52 -51.82 -35.03
N ASP A 512 -47.06 -51.64 -33.82
CA ASP A 512 -47.19 -52.71 -32.83
C ASP A 512 -48.07 -53.84 -33.35
N ARG A 513 -49.15 -53.50 -34.07
CA ARG A 513 -50.00 -54.48 -34.74
C ARG A 513 -49.24 -55.24 -35.82
N GLY A 514 -48.47 -54.55 -36.66
CA GLY A 514 -47.65 -55.17 -37.69
C GLY A 514 -46.60 -56.14 -37.11
N GLU A 515 -46.02 -55.80 -35.95
CA GLU A 515 -45.12 -56.69 -35.21
C GLU A 515 -45.85 -57.91 -34.64
N ALA A 516 -47.05 -57.72 -34.06
CA ALA A 516 -47.88 -58.82 -33.57
C ALA A 516 -48.35 -59.76 -34.70
N GLU A 517 -48.65 -59.22 -35.89
CA GLU A 517 -48.98 -60.02 -37.08
C GLU A 517 -47.80 -60.88 -37.54
N GLN A 518 -46.60 -60.31 -37.59
CA GLN A 518 -45.38 -61.06 -37.92
C GLN A 518 -45.10 -62.17 -36.89
N LEU A 519 -45.29 -61.88 -35.61
CA LEU A 519 -45.10 -62.87 -34.53
C LEU A 519 -46.16 -63.99 -34.63
N LEU A 520 -47.42 -63.66 -34.92
CA LEU A 520 -48.47 -64.64 -35.17
C LEU A 520 -48.14 -65.53 -36.37
N GLU A 521 -47.64 -64.96 -37.47
CA GLU A 521 -47.24 -65.73 -38.64
C GLU A 521 -46.08 -66.67 -38.32
N PHE A 522 -45.09 -66.20 -37.57
CA PHE A 522 -43.96 -66.99 -37.10
C PHE A 522 -44.41 -68.16 -36.22
N LEU A 523 -45.14 -67.89 -35.13
CA LEU A 523 -45.64 -68.93 -34.21
C LEU A 523 -46.63 -69.88 -34.90
N GLY A 524 -47.44 -69.38 -35.84
CA GLY A 524 -48.30 -70.21 -36.68
C GLY A 524 -47.50 -71.12 -37.63
N GLY A 525 -46.32 -70.70 -38.06
CA GLY A 525 -45.33 -71.53 -38.74
C GLY A 525 -44.77 -72.61 -37.84
N GLU A 526 -44.24 -72.23 -36.68
CA GLU A 526 -43.70 -73.17 -35.71
C GLU A 526 -44.72 -74.19 -35.23
N TRP A 527 -45.97 -73.78 -35.04
CA TRP A 527 -47.05 -74.67 -34.65
C TRP A 527 -47.32 -75.73 -35.71
N ARG A 528 -47.26 -75.39 -37.01
CA ARG A 528 -47.45 -76.38 -38.09
C ARG A 528 -46.39 -77.47 -38.03
N ASP A 529 -45.14 -77.09 -37.80
CA ASP A 529 -44.02 -78.04 -37.72
C ASP A 529 -44.10 -78.88 -36.44
N LEU A 530 -44.40 -78.25 -35.30
CA LEU A 530 -44.56 -78.93 -34.01
C LEU A 530 -45.75 -79.89 -34.02
N ARG A 531 -46.88 -79.49 -34.62
CA ARG A 531 -48.07 -80.34 -34.74
C ARG A 531 -47.76 -81.65 -35.47
N ALA A 532 -46.93 -81.61 -36.52
CA ALA A 532 -46.50 -82.82 -37.22
C ALA A 532 -45.65 -83.74 -36.32
N GLN A 533 -44.80 -83.17 -35.45
CA GLN A 533 -43.99 -83.93 -34.49
C GLN A 533 -44.86 -84.55 -33.37
N VAL A 534 -45.80 -83.78 -32.85
CA VAL A 534 -46.79 -84.21 -31.83
C VAL A 534 -47.64 -85.37 -32.36
N GLU A 535 -48.06 -85.31 -33.63
CA GLU A 535 -48.78 -86.40 -34.30
C GLU A 535 -47.91 -87.66 -34.45
N ALA A 536 -46.62 -87.52 -34.75
CA ALA A 536 -45.67 -88.63 -34.79
C ALA A 536 -45.42 -89.25 -33.39
N ALA A 537 -45.53 -88.46 -32.32
CA ALA A 537 -45.40 -88.90 -30.93
C ALA A 537 -46.70 -89.52 -30.34
N ASN A 538 -47.74 -89.78 -31.15
CA ASN A 538 -49.03 -90.33 -30.73
C ASN A 538 -49.82 -89.47 -29.72
N ILE A 539 -49.56 -88.16 -29.64
CA ILE A 539 -50.36 -87.24 -28.84
C ILE A 539 -51.62 -86.84 -29.65
N GLY A 540 -52.79 -87.23 -29.14
CA GLY A 540 -54.06 -87.14 -29.87
C GLY A 540 -54.60 -85.71 -30.05
N VAL A 541 -55.60 -85.57 -30.92
CA VAL A 541 -56.27 -84.28 -31.24
C VAL A 541 -57.05 -83.70 -30.05
N GLY A 542 -57.35 -84.52 -29.04
CA GLY A 542 -58.00 -84.10 -27.79
C GLY A 542 -57.05 -83.69 -26.66
N ASP A 543 -55.74 -83.59 -26.91
CA ASP A 543 -54.76 -83.16 -25.90
C ASP A 543 -54.98 -81.68 -25.50
N GLU A 544 -54.96 -81.41 -24.20
CA GLU A 544 -55.28 -80.10 -23.63
C GLU A 544 -54.32 -79.01 -24.10
N ASP A 545 -53.00 -79.27 -24.11
CA ASP A 545 -51.99 -78.30 -24.55
C ASP A 545 -52.12 -78.02 -26.07
N ARG A 546 -52.49 -79.03 -26.88
CA ARG A 546 -52.71 -78.87 -28.33
C ARG A 546 -53.91 -77.97 -28.62
N LEU A 547 -55.02 -78.21 -27.94
CA LEU A 547 -56.22 -77.37 -28.05
C LEU A 547 -55.96 -75.96 -27.52
N GLU A 548 -55.13 -75.83 -26.49
CA GLU A 548 -54.74 -74.55 -25.92
C GLU A 548 -53.92 -73.71 -26.91
N VAL A 549 -52.93 -74.28 -27.61
CA VAL A 549 -52.18 -73.57 -28.65
C VAL A 549 -53.08 -73.08 -29.78
N GLU A 550 -53.96 -73.94 -30.32
CA GLU A 550 -54.88 -73.54 -31.39
C GLU A 550 -55.86 -72.45 -30.93
N ARG A 551 -56.36 -72.56 -29.69
CA ARG A 551 -57.22 -71.54 -29.09
C ARG A 551 -56.48 -70.21 -28.91
N LEU A 552 -55.25 -70.22 -28.42
CA LEU A 552 -54.46 -69.03 -28.15
C LEU A 552 -53.99 -68.33 -29.42
N LEU A 553 -53.58 -69.08 -30.45
CA LEU A 553 -53.27 -68.50 -31.77
C LEU A 553 -54.53 -67.92 -32.44
N GLY A 554 -55.67 -68.60 -32.30
CA GLY A 554 -56.96 -68.07 -32.76
C GLY A 554 -57.40 -66.81 -31.98
N ALA A 555 -57.16 -66.78 -30.67
CA ALA A 555 -57.42 -65.62 -29.82
C ALA A 555 -56.51 -64.45 -30.20
N ALA A 556 -55.20 -64.70 -30.41
CA ALA A 556 -54.26 -63.70 -30.89
C ALA A 556 -54.68 -63.12 -32.25
N ALA A 557 -55.03 -63.97 -33.22
CA ALA A 557 -55.52 -63.54 -34.53
C ALA A 557 -56.81 -62.70 -34.43
N SER A 558 -57.70 -63.02 -33.50
CA SER A 558 -58.92 -62.25 -33.23
C SER A 558 -58.59 -60.90 -32.57
N SER A 559 -57.72 -60.87 -31.57
CA SER A 559 -57.32 -59.65 -30.86
C SER A 559 -56.56 -58.68 -31.76
N ILE A 560 -55.70 -59.16 -32.67
CA ILE A 560 -55.06 -58.34 -33.71
C ILE A 560 -56.10 -57.67 -34.61
N LYS A 561 -57.12 -58.42 -35.05
CA LYS A 561 -58.20 -57.86 -35.88
C LYS A 561 -59.04 -56.82 -35.15
N ARG A 562 -59.23 -56.98 -33.83
CA ARG A 562 -59.94 -56.02 -32.95
C ARG A 562 -59.08 -54.82 -32.52
N GLY A 563 -57.83 -54.71 -32.99
CA GLY A 563 -56.91 -53.63 -32.60
C GLY A 563 -56.37 -53.74 -31.17
N MET A 564 -56.61 -54.87 -30.49
CA MET A 564 -56.20 -55.13 -29.11
C MET A 564 -54.80 -55.78 -29.07
N THR A 565 -53.78 -55.01 -29.47
CA THR A 565 -52.41 -55.51 -29.65
C THR A 565 -51.81 -56.08 -28.38
N ASN A 566 -52.08 -55.48 -27.21
CA ASN A 566 -51.61 -56.02 -25.93
C ASN A 566 -52.21 -57.39 -25.60
N GLU A 567 -53.53 -57.57 -25.77
CA GLU A 567 -54.19 -58.87 -25.60
C GLU A 567 -53.67 -59.90 -26.61
N ALA A 568 -53.33 -59.47 -27.83
CA ALA A 568 -52.74 -60.32 -28.83
C ALA A 568 -51.34 -60.79 -28.43
N LEU A 569 -50.47 -59.88 -27.97
CA LEU A 569 -49.11 -60.19 -27.53
C LEU A 569 -49.11 -61.13 -26.30
N GLU A 570 -50.03 -60.94 -25.35
CA GLU A 570 -50.23 -61.86 -24.23
C GLU A 570 -50.64 -63.25 -24.71
N SER A 571 -51.59 -63.32 -25.65
CA SER A 571 -52.04 -64.59 -26.24
C SER A 571 -50.94 -65.29 -27.03
N LEU A 572 -50.10 -64.54 -27.77
CA LEU A 572 -48.94 -65.07 -28.50
C LEU A 572 -47.88 -65.61 -27.54
N THR A 573 -47.56 -64.87 -26.48
CA THR A 573 -46.62 -65.31 -25.45
C THR A 573 -47.10 -66.58 -24.74
N ALA A 574 -48.39 -66.63 -24.40
CA ALA A 574 -48.99 -67.82 -23.81
C ALA A 574 -49.00 -69.01 -24.78
N SER A 575 -49.18 -68.76 -26.08
CA SER A 575 -49.14 -69.81 -27.11
C SER A 575 -47.74 -70.42 -27.25
N ASP A 576 -46.68 -69.60 -27.19
CA ASP A 576 -45.30 -70.07 -27.20
C ASP A 576 -45.00 -70.93 -25.97
N ALA A 577 -45.43 -70.50 -24.79
CA ALA A 577 -45.29 -71.29 -23.56
C ALA A 577 -46.03 -72.64 -23.63
N ALA A 578 -47.20 -72.70 -24.27
CA ALA A 578 -47.93 -73.94 -24.49
C ALA A 578 -47.26 -74.85 -25.54
N MET A 579 -46.71 -74.26 -26.61
CA MET A 579 -45.90 -74.99 -27.59
C MET A 579 -44.64 -75.58 -26.96
N GLU A 580 -43.98 -74.85 -26.07
CA GLU A 580 -42.81 -75.34 -25.34
C GLU A 580 -43.15 -76.51 -24.40
N ARG A 581 -44.32 -76.50 -23.75
CA ARG A 581 -44.80 -77.66 -22.97
C ARG A 581 -44.98 -78.90 -23.86
N LEU A 582 -45.53 -78.72 -25.06
CA LEU A 582 -45.67 -79.81 -26.03
C LEU A 582 -44.32 -80.31 -26.54
N ARG A 583 -43.37 -79.41 -26.86
CA ARG A 583 -42.01 -79.76 -27.28
C ARG A 583 -41.29 -80.64 -26.27
N ARG A 584 -41.51 -80.42 -24.96
CA ARG A 584 -40.92 -81.24 -23.88
C ARG A 584 -41.53 -82.63 -23.75
N ARG A 585 -42.72 -82.85 -24.32
CA ARG A 585 -43.48 -84.11 -24.27
C ARG A 585 -43.30 -84.96 -25.54
N CYS A 586 -42.84 -84.35 -26.63
CA CYS A 586 -42.46 -85.02 -27.88
C CYS A 586 -41.01 -85.49 -27.80
#